data_AF-A0A6B3EGK5-F1
#
_entry.id   AF-A0A6B3EGK5-F1
#
_cell.length_a   1.000
_cell.length_b   1.000
_cell.length_c   1.000
_cell.angle_alpha   90.00
_cell.angle_beta   90.00
_cell.angle_gamma   90.00
#
_symmetry.space_group_name_H-M   'P 1'
#
loop_
_entity.id
_entity.type
_entity.pdbx_description
1 polymer ?
#
loop_
_entity_poly.entity_id
_entity_poly.type
_entity_poly.pdbx_seq_one_letter_code
_entity_poly.pdbx_strand_id
1 'polypeptide(L)' 'SGGTDAKQFSRLGITGYGFSPLRMPPGLDYNALFHGVDERVPVDALHFGVRVLDRFLRTA' A
#
# COMPACT_ATOMS: atom_id res chain seq x y z
N SER A 1 4.40 4.82 -12.26
CA SER A 1 3.51 4.01 -11.41
C SER A 1 2.93 2.89 -12.26
N GLY A 2 2.71 1.71 -11.65
CA GLY A 2 1.98 0.62 -12.30
C GLY A 2 0.47 0.87 -12.30
N GLY A 3 -0.26 0.09 -13.11
CA GLY A 3 -1.73 0.05 -13.02
C GLY A 3 -2.18 -0.78 -11.83
N THR A 4 -3.33 -0.43 -11.24
CA THR A 4 -4.00 -1.23 -10.22
C THR A 4 -5.27 -1.86 -10.80
N ASP A 5 -5.80 -2.84 -10.09
CA ASP A 5 -7.14 -3.41 -10.27
C ASP A 5 -8.27 -2.36 -10.25
N ALA A 6 -8.11 -1.26 -9.50
CA ALA A 6 -9.06 -0.13 -9.49
C ALA A 6 -9.35 0.43 -10.89
N LYS A 7 -8.40 0.32 -11.84
CA LYS A 7 -8.61 0.70 -13.24
C LYS A 7 -9.78 -0.05 -13.89
N GLN A 8 -9.98 -1.32 -13.54
CA GLN A 8 -11.07 -2.11 -14.11
C GLN A 8 -12.39 -1.81 -13.41
N PHE A 9 -12.38 -1.59 -12.10
CA PHE A 9 -13.58 -1.28 -11.33
C PHE A 9 -14.18 0.09 -11.64
N SER A 10 -13.37 1.07 -12.07
CA SER A 10 -13.87 2.38 -12.48
C SER A 10 -14.87 2.32 -13.65
N ARG A 11 -14.75 1.30 -14.53
CA ARG A 11 -15.70 1.07 -15.63
C ARG A 11 -17.09 0.69 -15.16
N LEU A 12 -17.21 0.19 -13.93
CA LEU A 12 -18.47 -0.15 -13.28
C LEU A 12 -19.03 1.03 -12.46
N GLY A 13 -18.39 2.21 -12.51
CA GLY A 13 -18.78 3.37 -11.70
C GLY A 13 -18.32 3.31 -10.24
N ILE A 14 -17.46 2.35 -9.88
CA ILE A 14 -16.94 2.21 -8.52
C ILE A 14 -15.71 3.12 -8.36
N THR A 15 -15.79 4.05 -7.41
CA THR A 15 -14.65 4.91 -7.07
C THR A 15 -13.67 4.14 -6.19
N GLY A 16 -12.46 3.91 -6.70
CA GLY A 16 -11.39 3.21 -5.97
C GLY A 16 -10.37 4.19 -5.36
N TYR A 17 -9.91 3.89 -4.14
CA TYR A 17 -8.84 4.61 -3.45
C TYR A 17 -7.72 3.62 -3.13
N GLY A 18 -6.49 3.92 -3.55
CA GLY A 18 -5.34 3.06 -3.32
C GLY A 18 -4.37 3.66 -2.30
N PHE A 19 -4.04 2.91 -1.26
CA PHE A 19 -2.95 3.23 -0.34
C PHE A 19 -2.40 1.94 0.29
N SER A 20 -1.10 1.94 0.61
CA SER A 20 -0.43 0.88 1.37
C SER A 20 0.09 1.48 2.69
N PRO A 21 -0.43 1.10 3.87
CA PRO A 21 -0.14 1.78 5.13
C PRO A 21 1.22 1.38 5.74
N LEU A 22 2.29 1.44 4.95
CA LEU A 22 3.64 1.09 5.40
C LEU A 22 4.32 2.31 6.01
N ARG A 23 4.74 2.19 7.27
CA ARG A 23 5.57 3.21 7.92
C ARG A 23 7.03 2.99 7.53
N MET A 24 7.56 3.82 6.65
CA MET A 24 8.91 3.68 6.13
C MET A 24 9.97 4.36 7.01
N PRO A 25 11.14 3.75 7.19
CA PRO A 25 12.26 4.39 7.85
C PRO A 25 12.80 5.52 6.95
N PRO A 26 13.40 6.57 7.54
CA PRO A 26 14.07 7.61 6.78
C PRO A 26 15.16 7.02 5.87
N GLY A 27 15.27 7.54 4.64
CA GLY A 27 16.35 7.19 3.72
C GLY A 27 16.16 5.89 2.92
N LEU A 28 15.10 5.11 3.17
CA LEU A 28 14.75 3.99 2.30
C LEU A 28 13.98 4.51 1.07
N ASP A 29 14.54 4.36 -0.13
CA ASP A 29 13.83 4.65 -1.37
C ASP A 29 12.86 3.51 -1.71
N TYR A 30 11.68 3.57 -1.08
CA TYR A 30 10.64 2.56 -1.25
C TYR A 30 10.12 2.49 -2.69
N ASN A 31 10.02 3.62 -3.39
CA ASN A 31 9.50 3.66 -4.75
C ASN A 31 10.46 2.99 -5.74
N ALA A 32 11.77 3.12 -5.55
CA ALA A 32 12.76 2.43 -6.37
C ALA A 32 12.74 0.91 -6.20
N LEU A 33 12.16 0.39 -5.11
CA LEU A 33 12.02 -1.04 -4.88
C LEU A 33 10.84 -1.67 -5.62
N PHE A 34 9.92 -0.89 -6.19
CA PHE A 34 8.74 -1.46 -6.87
C PHE A 34 9.16 -2.30 -8.06
N HIS A 35 8.93 -3.62 -7.99
CA HIS A 35 9.37 -4.60 -8.99
C HIS A 35 10.90 -4.65 -9.19
N GLY A 36 11.66 -4.12 -8.23
CA GLY A 36 13.12 -4.13 -8.23
C GLY A 36 13.69 -5.46 -7.76
N VAL A 37 15.00 -5.64 -7.98
CA VAL A 37 15.73 -6.73 -7.32
C VAL A 37 15.72 -6.48 -5.81
N ASP A 38 15.44 -7.54 -5.03
CA ASP A 38 15.39 -7.48 -3.57
C ASP A 38 14.33 -6.48 -3.04
N GLU A 39 13.18 -6.40 -3.72
CA GLU A 39 11.99 -5.68 -3.22
C GLU A 39 11.65 -6.17 -1.81
N ARG A 40 11.64 -5.24 -0.85
CA ARG A 40 11.46 -5.55 0.56
C ARG A 40 10.92 -4.38 1.35
N VAL A 41 10.38 -4.71 2.51
CA VAL A 41 9.93 -3.75 3.51
C VAL A 41 10.40 -4.20 4.89
N PRO A 42 10.60 -3.28 5.85
CA PRO A 42 10.82 -3.64 7.24
C PRO A 42 9.61 -4.40 7.82
N VAL A 43 9.89 -5.41 8.64
CA VAL A 43 8.84 -6.21 9.28
C VAL A 43 7.95 -5.34 10.18
N ASP A 44 8.51 -4.36 10.88
CA ASP A 44 7.74 -3.46 11.73
C ASP A 44 6.76 -2.58 10.93
N ALA A 45 7.06 -2.27 9.66
CA ALA A 45 6.15 -1.58 8.75
C ALA A 45 4.92 -2.43 8.42
N LEU A 46 5.06 -3.76 8.30
CA LEU A 46 3.93 -4.68 8.13
C LEU A 46 3.05 -4.71 9.38
N HIS A 47 3.65 -4.84 10.57
CA HIS A 47 2.90 -4.82 11.83
C HIS A 47 2.15 -3.50 12.02
N PHE A 48 2.76 -2.37 11.65
CA PHE A 48 2.10 -1.07 11.64
C PHE A 48 0.92 -1.05 10.65
N GLY A 49 1.15 -1.48 9.41
CA GLY A 49 0.13 -1.48 8.36
C GLY A 49 -1.10 -2.33 8.70
N VAL A 50 -0.90 -3.51 9.31
CA VAL A 50 -2.00 -4.35 9.80
C VAL A 50 -2.87 -3.61 10.82
N ARG A 51 -2.25 -2.90 11.78
CA ARG A 51 -3.02 -2.12 12.78
C ARG A 51 -3.79 -0.96 12.16
N VAL A 52 -3.21 -0.29 11.16
CA VAL A 52 -3.90 0.79 10.44
C VAL A 52 -5.10 0.24 9.67
N LEU A 53 -4.91 -0.85 8.93
CA LEU A 53 -5.98 -1.46 8.14
C LEU A 53 -7.10 -2.02 9.03
N ASP A 54 -6.75 -2.73 10.12
CA ASP A 54 -7.72 -3.25 11.08
C ASP A 54 -8.57 -2.13 11.69
N ARG A 55 -7.95 -1.04 12.14
CA ARG A 55 -8.69 0.12 12.65
C ARG A 55 -9.56 0.76 11.56
N PHE A 56 -9.01 1.00 10.38
CA PHE A 56 -9.75 1.61 9.27
C PHE A 56 -11.02 0.82 8.96
N LEU A 57 -10.94 -0.51 8.84
CA LEU A 57 -12.10 -1.34 8.52
C LEU A 57 -13.14 -1.44 9.65
N ARG A 58 -12.73 -1.24 10.90
CA ARG A 58 -13.64 -1.32 12.07
C ARG A 58 -14.30 0.00 12.42
N THR A 59 -13.71 1.14 12.05
CA THR A 59 -14.14 2.46 12.54
C THR A 59 -14.38 3.50 11.45
N ALA A 60 -14.20 3.15 10.17
CA ALA A 60 -14.55 4.03 9.05
C ALA A 60 -16.04 3.95 8.72
#